data_AF-A0A317B7N5-F1
#
_entry.id   AF-A0A317B7N5-F1
#
_cell.length_a   1.000
_cell.length_b   1.000
_cell.length_c   1.000
_cell.angle_alpha   90.00
_cell.angle_beta   90.00
_cell.angle_gamma   90.00
#
_symmetry.space_group_name_H-M   'P 1'
#
loop_
_entity.id
_entity.type
_entity.pdbx_description
1 polymer ?
#
loop_
_entity_poly.entity_id
_entity_poly.type
_entity_poly.pdbx_seq_one_letter_code
_entity_poly.pdbx_strand_id
1 'polypeptide(L)'
;MDTHFLYHTIQRVELISYLSPKEERLFKYTHLAPKDYWDFTFVEATFDRMDDQPDGKAAWEPDGAHFRIDKAWFDTFRRIGGTFALGNAWGDHVRQCLDLENPPQVYGQLRWCVKIGPAVLDFGIEDRDELDIELVERKNSDEPGNTLSIRVKNWKRMLMNFFREERVLKTVMEQTKDYPYTYNHVEDSLRGMRRKLLRSKIDEEDRDDYGYIWMFDNMTPLWSNFPPLRELSAMEVAENHAIEALMLLRKEASISKRVRFSLRKLVKERTAMYADLQKLCQLFNKWQEKVLDLSNLGVSTHRYEDLDPNHMTWSKDVVDRELECLKIWKEQKPQIAQMVAILNANNAIATLDEAAVDDSGDLQGI
;
A
#
# COMPACT_ATOMS: atom_id res chain seq x y z
N MET A 1 7.18 8.99 33.60
CA MET A 1 7.77 9.25 32.26
C MET A 1 7.62 10.74 31.99
N ASP A 2 8.57 11.37 31.32
CA ASP A 2 8.54 12.82 31.07
C ASP A 2 7.47 13.15 30.00
N THR A 3 6.40 13.85 30.40
CA THR A 3 5.28 14.22 29.51
C THR A 3 5.74 15.16 28.38
N HIS A 4 6.80 15.93 28.59
CA HIS A 4 7.38 16.78 27.56
C HIS A 4 8.00 15.92 26.43
N PHE A 5 8.69 14.84 26.77
CA PHE A 5 9.22 13.89 25.77
C PHE A 5 8.09 13.23 24.97
N LEU A 6 7.00 12.84 25.63
CA LEU A 6 5.82 12.28 24.96
C LEU A 6 5.22 13.30 23.98
N TYR A 7 5.15 14.57 24.35
CA TYR A 7 4.65 15.62 23.47
C TYR A 7 5.52 15.84 22.22
N HIS A 8 6.84 15.83 22.36
CA HIS A 8 7.73 15.85 21.18
C HIS A 8 7.60 14.59 20.32
N THR A 9 7.24 13.47 20.93
CA THR A 9 7.02 12.20 20.22
C THR A 9 5.72 12.22 19.44
N ILE A 10 4.60 12.65 20.04
CA ILE A 10 3.27 12.64 19.39
C ILE A 10 3.27 13.48 18.11
N GLN A 11 4.04 14.57 18.08
CA GLN A 11 4.23 15.41 16.89
C GLN A 11 4.86 14.68 15.69
N ARG A 12 5.49 13.52 15.92
CA ARG A 12 6.13 12.69 14.89
C ARG A 12 5.38 11.39 14.63
N VAL A 13 4.23 11.21 15.27
CA VAL A 13 3.38 10.03 15.09
C VAL A 13 2.60 10.18 13.80
N GLU A 14 2.57 9.09 13.06
CA GLU A 14 1.66 8.88 11.95
C GLU A 14 0.70 7.74 12.33
N LEU A 15 -0.59 7.99 12.21
CA LEU A 15 -1.62 6.96 12.28
C LEU A 15 -1.89 6.47 10.86
N ILE A 16 -1.95 5.16 10.68
CA ILE A 16 -2.18 4.56 9.37
C ILE A 16 -3.32 3.57 9.51
N SER A 17 -4.45 3.84 8.86
CA SER A 17 -5.50 2.82 8.75
C SER A 17 -5.26 1.93 7.55
N TYR A 18 -5.59 0.66 7.69
CA TYR A 18 -5.62 -0.31 6.59
C TYR A 18 -7.07 -0.65 6.26
N LEU A 19 -7.51 -0.30 5.05
CA LEU A 19 -8.90 -0.46 4.66
C LEU A 19 -9.24 -1.92 4.38
N SER A 20 -8.48 -2.60 3.50
CA SER A 20 -8.68 -4.02 3.19
C SER A 20 -7.65 -4.56 2.19
N PRO A 21 -7.48 -5.89 2.10
CA PRO A 21 -6.64 -6.56 1.09
C PRO A 21 -7.16 -6.38 -0.33
N LYS A 22 -6.32 -6.64 -1.34
CA LYS A 22 -6.70 -6.50 -2.77
C LYS A 22 -7.82 -7.46 -3.17
N GLU A 23 -7.85 -8.61 -2.51
CA GLU A 23 -8.77 -9.73 -2.76
C GLU A 23 -10.16 -9.46 -2.19
N GLU A 24 -10.31 -8.42 -1.37
CA GLU A 24 -11.57 -8.00 -0.79
C GLU A 24 -12.61 -7.70 -1.87
N ARG A 25 -13.84 -8.09 -1.56
CA ARG A 25 -14.97 -8.14 -2.49
C ARG A 25 -15.16 -6.81 -3.26
N LEU A 26 -15.09 -5.70 -2.53
CA LEU A 26 -15.33 -4.36 -3.08
C LEU A 26 -14.32 -4.00 -4.18
N PHE A 27 -13.04 -4.30 -3.97
CA PHE A 27 -11.97 -4.00 -4.94
C PHE A 27 -12.02 -4.94 -6.14
N LYS A 28 -12.36 -6.21 -5.89
CA LYS A 28 -12.46 -7.22 -6.95
C LYS A 28 -13.57 -6.90 -7.96
N TYR A 29 -14.74 -6.46 -7.49
CA TYR A 29 -15.88 -6.16 -8.38
C TYR A 29 -15.81 -4.80 -9.06
N THR A 30 -15.06 -3.86 -8.50
CA THR A 30 -14.90 -2.52 -9.07
C THR A 30 -13.76 -2.44 -10.09
N HIS A 31 -13.00 -3.53 -10.27
CA HIS A 31 -11.85 -3.60 -11.18
C HIS A 31 -10.87 -2.43 -10.98
N LEU A 32 -10.62 -2.08 -9.71
CA LEU A 32 -9.77 -0.96 -9.37
C LEU A 32 -8.36 -1.17 -9.94
N ALA A 33 -7.81 -0.15 -10.61
CA ALA A 33 -6.45 -0.25 -11.14
C ALA A 33 -5.47 -0.50 -9.98
N PRO A 34 -4.46 -1.38 -10.14
CA PRO A 34 -3.56 -1.74 -9.04
C PRO A 34 -2.87 -0.55 -8.37
N LYS A 35 -2.61 0.54 -9.12
CA LYS A 35 -2.06 1.78 -8.57
C LYS A 35 -3.07 2.51 -7.68
N ASP A 36 -4.32 2.63 -8.14
CA ASP A 36 -5.39 3.28 -7.36
C ASP A 36 -5.68 2.53 -6.07
N TYR A 37 -5.54 1.19 -6.08
CA TYR A 37 -5.63 0.40 -4.85
C TYR A 37 -4.61 0.83 -3.80
N TRP A 38 -3.32 0.91 -4.16
CA TRP A 38 -2.28 1.27 -3.19
C TRP A 38 -2.35 2.73 -2.74
N ASP A 39 -2.75 3.64 -3.64
CA ASP A 39 -2.96 5.05 -3.31
C ASP A 39 -4.16 5.24 -2.34
N PHE A 40 -5.04 4.24 -2.20
CA PHE A 40 -6.27 4.31 -1.40
C PHE A 40 -6.29 3.42 -0.16
N THR A 41 -5.72 2.21 -0.21
CA THR A 41 -5.89 1.18 0.83
C THR A 41 -5.29 1.57 2.19
N PHE A 42 -4.30 2.44 2.20
CA PHE A 42 -3.73 3.00 3.43
C PHE A 42 -4.19 4.45 3.61
N VAL A 43 -4.83 4.73 4.75
CA VAL A 43 -5.23 6.08 5.14
C VAL A 43 -4.20 6.61 6.11
N GLU A 44 -3.27 7.40 5.60
CA GLU A 44 -2.25 8.06 6.43
C GLU A 44 -2.80 9.34 7.06
N ALA A 45 -2.61 9.48 8.36
CA ALA A 45 -2.98 10.65 9.12
C ALA A 45 -1.81 11.12 9.99
N THR A 46 -1.38 12.36 9.77
CA THR A 46 -0.27 12.99 10.48
C THR A 46 -0.78 13.81 11.66
N PHE A 47 0.00 13.89 12.74
CA PHE A 47 -0.31 14.79 13.85
C PHE A 47 -0.59 16.22 13.35
N ASP A 48 -1.66 16.82 13.83
CA ASP A 48 -2.06 18.19 13.48
C ASP A 48 -2.02 19.10 14.72
N ARG A 49 -2.77 18.73 15.77
CA ARG A 49 -2.86 19.52 16.99
C ARG A 49 -3.32 18.68 18.18
N MET A 50 -3.21 19.25 19.37
CA MET A 50 -3.86 18.68 20.56
C MET A 50 -5.30 19.19 20.67
N ASP A 51 -6.09 18.57 21.54
CA ASP A 51 -7.36 19.15 21.99
C ASP A 51 -7.15 20.57 22.54
N ASP A 52 -8.14 21.43 22.33
CA ASP A 52 -8.12 22.79 22.87
C ASP A 52 -8.15 22.74 24.41
N GLN A 53 -7.29 23.54 25.05
CA GLN A 53 -7.19 23.61 26.51
C GLN A 53 -7.62 24.98 27.02
N PRO A 54 -8.16 25.06 28.24
CA PRO A 54 -8.31 26.32 28.95
C PRO A 54 -6.96 27.05 29.11
N ASP A 55 -7.01 28.39 29.12
CA ASP A 55 -5.83 29.22 29.33
C ASP A 55 -5.05 28.83 30.60
N GLY A 56 -3.72 28.77 30.50
CA GLY A 56 -2.82 28.50 31.63
C GLY A 56 -2.39 27.04 31.82
N LYS A 57 -2.92 26.11 31.03
CA LYS A 57 -2.44 24.71 31.00
C LYS A 57 -1.30 24.51 30.00
N ALA A 58 -0.40 23.58 30.28
CA ALA A 58 0.68 23.28 29.36
C ALA A 58 0.16 22.60 28.08
N ALA A 59 0.82 22.82 26.94
CA ALA A 59 0.40 22.31 25.63
C ALA A 59 0.31 20.78 25.53
N TRP A 60 0.90 20.04 26.48
CA TRP A 60 0.91 18.58 26.56
C TRP A 60 -0.01 18.00 27.65
N GLU A 61 -0.69 18.87 28.40
CA GLU A 61 -1.74 18.44 29.33
C GLU A 61 -2.98 17.83 28.65
N PRO A 62 -3.45 18.28 27.46
CA PRO A 62 -4.69 17.77 26.87
C PRO A 62 -4.73 16.26 26.75
N ASP A 63 -5.94 15.71 26.93
CA ASP A 63 -6.19 14.28 26.89
C ASP A 63 -6.21 13.77 25.45
N GLY A 64 -6.79 14.55 24.53
CA GLY A 64 -6.88 14.19 23.12
C GLY A 64 -5.82 14.81 22.20
N ALA A 65 -5.53 14.09 21.10
CA ALA A 65 -4.70 14.55 20.00
C ALA A 65 -5.41 14.33 18.66
N HIS A 66 -5.35 15.31 17.76
CA HIS A 66 -5.94 15.26 16.43
C HIS A 66 -4.88 14.98 15.36
N PHE A 67 -5.24 14.09 14.45
CA PHE A 67 -4.49 13.69 13.28
C PHE A 67 -5.28 14.03 12.03
N ARG A 68 -4.62 14.65 11.06
CA ARG A 68 -5.23 15.05 9.80
C ARG A 68 -4.89 14.04 8.71
N ILE A 69 -5.91 13.56 8.02
CA ILE A 69 -5.77 12.66 6.86
C ILE A 69 -5.20 13.44 5.68
N ASP A 70 -4.29 12.83 4.91
CA ASP A 70 -3.68 13.46 3.74
C ASP A 70 -4.74 13.83 2.67
N LYS A 71 -4.63 15.04 2.13
CA LYS A 71 -5.47 15.53 1.01
C LYS A 71 -5.33 14.65 -0.23
N ALA A 72 -4.12 14.14 -0.50
CA ALA A 72 -3.88 13.27 -1.65
C ALA A 72 -4.70 11.98 -1.60
N TRP A 73 -4.96 11.47 -0.39
CA TRP A 73 -5.82 10.32 -0.18
C TRP A 73 -7.27 10.64 -0.56
N PHE A 74 -7.82 11.79 -0.14
CA PHE A 74 -9.17 12.22 -0.52
C PHE A 74 -9.32 12.42 -2.02
N ASP A 75 -8.30 12.95 -2.69
CA ASP A 75 -8.30 13.12 -4.14
C ASP A 75 -8.36 11.75 -4.85
N THR A 76 -7.64 10.75 -4.32
CA THR A 76 -7.73 9.37 -4.79
C THR A 76 -9.10 8.75 -4.51
N PHE A 77 -9.62 8.91 -3.29
CA PHE A 77 -10.96 8.44 -2.91
C PHE A 77 -12.04 8.99 -3.84
N ARG A 78 -12.00 10.30 -4.16
CA ARG A 78 -12.92 10.91 -5.12
C ARG A 78 -12.71 10.39 -6.55
N ARG A 79 -11.44 10.19 -6.98
CA ARG A 79 -11.09 9.66 -8.30
C ARG A 79 -11.67 8.26 -8.54
N ILE A 80 -11.69 7.41 -7.51
CA ILE A 80 -12.23 6.03 -7.60
C ILE A 80 -13.76 5.98 -7.45
N GLY A 81 -14.44 7.13 -7.42
CA GLY A 81 -15.89 7.22 -7.27
C GLY A 81 -16.39 7.15 -5.82
N GLY A 82 -15.49 7.28 -4.85
CA GLY A 82 -15.83 7.31 -3.44
C GLY A 82 -16.44 8.65 -3.01
N THR A 83 -17.44 8.57 -2.13
CA THR A 83 -18.05 9.73 -1.48
C THR A 83 -18.58 9.32 -0.12
N PHE A 84 -18.58 10.27 0.82
CA PHE A 84 -19.23 10.11 2.13
C PHE A 84 -20.75 10.37 2.08
N ALA A 85 -21.38 10.38 0.90
CA ALA A 85 -22.84 10.34 0.82
C ALA A 85 -23.38 9.02 1.40
N LEU A 86 -24.55 9.06 2.04
CA LEU A 86 -25.23 7.86 2.55
C LEU A 86 -25.51 6.87 1.41
N GLY A 87 -25.21 5.58 1.63
CA GLY A 87 -25.46 4.51 0.65
C GLY A 87 -24.40 4.38 -0.44
N ASN A 88 -23.30 5.12 -0.37
CA ASN A 88 -22.14 4.89 -1.23
C ASN A 88 -21.26 3.79 -0.63
N ALA A 89 -21.11 2.67 -1.36
CA ALA A 89 -20.38 1.50 -0.89
C ALA A 89 -18.92 1.81 -0.47
N TRP A 90 -18.24 2.73 -1.15
CA TRP A 90 -16.88 3.14 -0.78
C TRP A 90 -16.85 3.96 0.50
N GLY A 91 -17.76 4.94 0.65
CA GLY A 91 -17.87 5.73 1.87
C GLY A 91 -18.25 4.89 3.08
N ASP A 92 -19.18 3.95 2.92
CA ASP A 92 -19.61 3.05 3.99
C ASP A 92 -18.49 2.08 4.38
N HIS A 93 -17.73 1.56 3.42
CA HIS A 93 -16.55 0.74 3.68
C HIS A 93 -15.46 1.53 4.42
N VAL A 94 -15.13 2.74 3.95
CA VAL A 94 -14.15 3.61 4.63
C VAL A 94 -14.58 3.89 6.06
N ARG A 95 -15.85 4.24 6.29
CA ARG A 95 -16.37 4.41 7.65
C ARG A 95 -16.20 3.15 8.46
N GLN A 96 -16.64 2.00 7.95
CA GLN A 96 -16.52 0.73 8.68
C GLN A 96 -15.06 0.42 9.07
N CYS A 97 -14.09 0.74 8.21
CA CYS A 97 -12.69 0.48 8.51
C CYS A 97 -12.09 1.50 9.48
N LEU A 98 -12.38 2.79 9.28
CA LEU A 98 -11.88 3.90 10.11
C LEU A 98 -12.58 4.02 11.48
N ASP A 99 -13.86 3.68 11.54
CA ASP A 99 -14.75 3.90 12.68
C ASP A 99 -14.73 2.74 13.66
N LEU A 100 -13.94 2.90 14.71
CA LEU A 100 -13.74 1.91 15.75
C LEU A 100 -15.00 1.62 16.59
N GLU A 101 -16.08 2.40 16.48
CA GLU A 101 -17.35 2.14 17.16
C GLU A 101 -18.02 0.84 16.66
N ASN A 102 -17.76 0.48 15.40
CA ASN A 102 -18.25 -0.78 14.84
C ASN A 102 -17.25 -1.91 15.14
N PRO A 103 -17.71 -3.09 15.62
CA PRO A 103 -16.82 -4.22 15.81
C PRO A 103 -16.19 -4.65 14.47
N PRO A 104 -14.93 -5.14 14.49
CA PRO A 104 -14.31 -5.65 13.27
C PRO A 104 -15.13 -6.83 12.71
N GLN A 105 -15.09 -7.02 11.39
CA GLN A 105 -15.81 -8.12 10.75
C GLN A 105 -15.26 -9.49 11.18
N VAL A 106 -13.95 -9.53 11.45
CA VAL A 106 -13.24 -10.72 11.92
C VAL A 106 -12.40 -10.36 13.12
N TYR A 107 -12.45 -11.21 14.16
CA TYR A 107 -11.62 -11.04 15.35
C TYR A 107 -10.12 -11.01 14.96
N GLY A 108 -9.41 -9.98 15.45
CA GLY A 108 -8.00 -9.78 15.13
C GLY A 108 -7.71 -9.13 13.77
N GLN A 109 -8.72 -8.60 13.07
CA GLN A 109 -8.53 -7.78 11.88
C GLN A 109 -7.74 -6.50 12.19
N LEU A 110 -6.72 -6.20 11.39
CA LEU A 110 -5.97 -4.94 11.48
C LEU A 110 -6.82 -3.77 11.00
N ARG A 111 -6.85 -2.69 11.78
CA ARG A 111 -7.60 -1.48 11.44
C ARG A 111 -6.74 -0.23 11.46
N TRP A 112 -5.95 -0.08 12.52
CA TRP A 112 -5.05 1.04 12.72
C TRP A 112 -3.64 0.54 13.04
N CYS A 113 -2.66 1.30 12.57
CA CYS A 113 -1.27 1.17 12.95
C CYS A 113 -0.78 2.50 13.48
N VAL A 114 0.14 2.45 14.44
CA VAL A 114 0.92 3.60 14.87
C VAL A 114 2.31 3.46 14.30
N LYS A 115 2.82 4.55 13.70
CA LYS A 115 4.17 4.65 13.17
C LYS A 115 4.94 5.74 13.91
N ILE A 116 6.11 5.36 14.43
CA ILE A 116 7.06 6.27 15.08
C ILE A 116 8.47 5.99 14.57
N GLY A 117 8.97 6.88 13.71
CA GLY A 117 10.26 6.68 13.06
C GLY A 117 10.26 5.40 12.20
N PRO A 118 11.19 4.45 12.42
CA PRO A 118 11.25 3.20 11.66
C PRO A 118 10.33 2.09 12.20
N ALA A 119 9.68 2.30 13.36
CA ALA A 119 8.83 1.30 13.99
C ALA A 119 7.36 1.53 13.60
N VAL A 120 6.67 0.43 13.29
CA VAL A 120 5.23 0.40 13.00
C VAL A 120 4.63 -0.79 13.72
N LEU A 121 3.55 -0.56 14.46
CA LEU A 121 2.83 -1.58 15.24
C LEU A 121 1.33 -1.41 15.06
N ASP A 122 0.59 -2.49 15.30
CA ASP A 122 -0.88 -2.44 15.38
C ASP A 122 -1.30 -1.53 16.54
N PHE A 123 -2.38 -0.79 16.34
CA PHE A 123 -3.00 0.02 17.36
C PHE A 123 -4.46 -0.39 17.56
N GLY A 124 -4.83 -0.64 18.82
CA GLY A 124 -6.19 -1.01 19.21
C GLY A 124 -6.40 -2.49 19.51
N ILE A 125 -5.37 -3.35 19.43
CA ILE A 125 -5.46 -4.75 19.87
C ILE A 125 -5.85 -4.83 21.36
N GLU A 126 -5.34 -3.92 22.18
CA GLU A 126 -5.53 -3.99 23.62
C GLU A 126 -6.88 -3.46 24.14
N ASP A 127 -7.66 -2.77 23.31
CA ASP A 127 -8.76 -1.93 23.79
C ASP A 127 -10.10 -2.40 23.22
N ARG A 128 -10.52 -3.63 23.57
CA ARG A 128 -11.78 -4.23 23.09
C ARG A 128 -13.03 -3.37 23.38
N ASP A 129 -13.06 -2.67 24.51
CA ASP A 129 -14.26 -2.01 25.04
C ASP A 129 -14.17 -0.46 25.07
N GLU A 130 -12.98 0.12 24.93
CA GLU A 130 -12.76 1.57 24.94
C GLU A 130 -11.68 1.95 23.92
N LEU A 131 -12.06 2.00 22.64
CA LEU A 131 -11.15 2.49 21.63
C LEU A 131 -11.03 4.01 21.74
N ASP A 132 -9.83 4.46 22.06
CA ASP A 132 -9.49 5.86 22.23
C ASP A 132 -9.48 6.63 20.90
N ILE A 133 -10.15 6.19 19.82
CA ILE A 133 -10.19 6.88 18.53
C ILE A 133 -11.61 7.29 18.16
N GLU A 134 -11.77 8.54 17.74
CA GLU A 134 -12.99 9.09 17.15
C GLU A 134 -12.71 9.69 15.77
N LEU A 135 -13.63 9.49 14.83
CA LEU A 135 -13.63 10.21 13.56
C LEU A 135 -14.36 11.55 13.73
N VAL A 136 -13.68 12.67 13.48
CA VAL A 136 -14.18 14.02 13.72
C VAL A 136 -14.23 14.81 12.41
N GLU A 137 -15.42 15.27 12.03
CA GLU A 137 -15.63 16.23 10.94
C GLU A 137 -15.37 17.67 11.40
N ARG A 138 -14.40 18.34 10.79
CA ARG A 138 -14.14 19.77 10.94
C ARG A 138 -15.17 20.59 10.17
N LYS A 139 -15.97 21.36 10.91
CA LYS A 139 -17.01 22.23 10.35
C LYS A 139 -16.48 23.52 9.71
N ASN A 140 -15.18 23.83 9.85
CA ASN A 140 -14.60 25.15 9.51
C ASN A 140 -13.51 25.13 8.42
N SER A 141 -13.45 24.13 7.52
CA SER A 141 -12.51 24.19 6.39
C SER A 141 -13.16 24.88 5.19
N ASP A 142 -12.60 26.00 4.75
CA ASP A 142 -12.97 26.71 3.52
C ASP A 142 -12.76 25.87 2.23
N GLU A 143 -12.16 24.68 2.36
CA GLU A 143 -12.08 23.69 1.29
C GLU A 143 -13.21 22.65 1.40
N PRO A 144 -14.19 22.65 0.47
CA PRO A 144 -15.21 21.60 0.43
C PRO A 144 -14.55 20.25 0.13
N GLY A 145 -14.61 19.32 1.10
CA GLY A 145 -14.18 17.93 0.95
C GLY A 145 -12.94 17.48 1.75
N ASN A 146 -12.41 18.31 2.66
CA ASN A 146 -11.23 18.03 3.50
C ASN A 146 -11.54 18.03 5.02
N THR A 147 -12.69 17.49 5.41
CA THR A 147 -13.22 17.72 6.77
C THR A 147 -12.85 16.64 7.78
N LEU A 148 -12.40 15.44 7.40
CA LEU A 148 -12.18 14.37 8.38
C LEU A 148 -10.81 14.47 9.06
N SER A 149 -10.84 14.39 10.38
CA SER A 149 -9.68 14.23 11.25
C SER A 149 -9.92 13.08 12.22
N ILE A 150 -8.84 12.44 12.66
CA ILE A 150 -8.90 11.35 13.62
C ILE A 150 -8.49 11.92 14.97
N ARG A 151 -9.32 11.79 15.99
CA ARG A 151 -9.04 12.24 17.35
C ARG A 151 -8.70 11.02 18.20
N VAL A 152 -7.52 11.01 18.81
CA VAL A 152 -7.10 10.01 19.79
C VAL A 152 -7.32 10.57 21.20
N LYS A 153 -8.29 10.07 21.97
CA LYS A 153 -8.71 10.53 23.31
C LYS A 153 -7.68 10.39 24.42
N ASN A 154 -6.76 9.42 24.31
CA ASN A 154 -5.72 9.17 25.30
C ASN A 154 -4.38 8.89 24.62
N TRP A 155 -3.87 9.92 23.94
CA TRP A 155 -2.64 9.81 23.16
C TRP A 155 -1.42 9.40 24.02
N LYS A 156 -1.42 9.73 25.31
CA LYS A 156 -0.38 9.31 26.27
C LYS A 156 -0.37 7.79 26.43
N ARG A 157 -1.55 7.17 26.67
CA ARG A 157 -1.69 5.71 26.75
C ARG A 157 -1.29 5.04 25.45
N MET A 158 -1.73 5.57 24.30
CA MET A 158 -1.33 5.08 22.98
C MET A 158 0.20 5.02 22.83
N LEU A 159 0.91 6.11 23.15
CA LEU A 159 2.37 6.14 23.07
C LEU A 159 3.03 5.17 24.05
N MET A 160 2.53 5.09 25.29
CA MET A 160 3.06 4.18 26.30
C MET A 160 2.92 2.71 25.87
N ASN A 161 1.75 2.34 25.34
CA ASN A 161 1.48 1.02 24.81
C ASN A 161 2.40 0.71 23.63
N PHE A 162 2.53 1.64 22.68
CA PHE A 162 3.46 1.50 21.55
C PHE A 162 4.90 1.22 22.01
N PHE A 163 5.43 1.98 22.96
CA PHE A 163 6.78 1.76 23.47
C PHE A 163 6.94 0.44 24.22
N ARG A 164 5.91 0.03 24.98
CA ARG A 164 5.90 -1.26 25.67
C ARG A 164 5.92 -2.40 24.66
N GLU A 165 5.05 -2.36 23.66
CA GLU A 165 4.93 -3.40 22.64
C GLU A 165 6.18 -3.48 21.77
N GLU A 166 6.75 -2.36 21.32
CA GLU A 166 7.99 -2.38 20.55
C GLU A 166 9.16 -2.97 21.37
N ARG A 167 9.19 -2.75 22.69
CA ARG A 167 10.16 -3.39 23.57
C ARG A 167 9.90 -4.90 23.70
N VAL A 168 8.64 -5.32 23.81
CA VAL A 168 8.27 -6.73 23.84
C VAL A 168 8.66 -7.42 22.53
N LEU A 169 8.38 -6.79 21.38
CA LEU A 169 8.76 -7.31 20.07
C LEU A 169 10.27 -7.53 19.98
N LYS A 170 11.08 -6.54 20.37
CA LYS A 170 12.55 -6.68 20.39
C LYS A 170 13.01 -7.84 21.28
N THR A 171 12.39 -7.98 22.45
CA THR A 171 12.68 -9.07 23.37
C THR A 171 12.33 -10.43 22.77
N VAL A 172 11.18 -10.57 22.10
CA VAL A 172 10.77 -11.79 21.40
C VAL A 172 11.75 -12.11 20.27
N MET A 173 12.13 -11.11 19.48
CA MET A 173 13.11 -11.29 18.40
C MET A 173 14.47 -11.76 18.93
N GLU A 174 14.95 -11.23 20.06
CA GLU A 174 16.19 -11.66 20.70
C GLU A 174 16.09 -13.11 21.23
N GLN A 175 14.96 -13.46 21.86
CA GLN A 175 14.75 -14.80 22.44
C GLN A 175 14.58 -15.90 21.39
N THR A 176 14.01 -15.56 20.25
CA THR A 176 13.65 -16.53 19.19
C THR A 176 14.67 -16.59 18.07
N LYS A 177 15.82 -15.92 18.20
CA LYS A 177 16.84 -15.77 17.14
C LYS A 177 17.34 -17.09 16.55
N ASP A 178 17.43 -18.13 17.39
CA ASP A 178 17.96 -19.44 16.99
C ASP A 178 16.85 -20.48 16.76
N TYR A 179 15.58 -20.05 16.77
CA TYR A 179 14.45 -20.95 16.58
C TYR A 179 14.28 -21.24 15.08
N PRO A 180 13.74 -22.42 14.70
CA PRO A 180 13.25 -22.60 13.35
C PRO A 180 12.12 -21.59 13.09
N TYR A 181 11.94 -21.15 11.85
CA TYR A 181 10.93 -20.17 11.49
C TYR A 181 9.93 -20.77 10.51
N THR A 182 8.65 -20.52 10.74
CA THR A 182 7.58 -20.92 9.83
C THR A 182 7.57 -20.04 8.60
N TYR A 183 7.67 -18.71 8.77
CA TYR A 183 7.70 -17.75 7.66
C TYR A 183 9.07 -17.07 7.56
N ASN A 184 9.39 -16.23 8.54
CA ASN A 184 10.71 -15.63 8.74
C ASN A 184 10.78 -15.07 10.16
N HIS A 185 11.99 -14.74 10.63
CA HIS A 185 12.21 -14.32 12.02
C HIS A 185 11.33 -13.13 12.46
N VAL A 186 11.25 -12.09 11.63
CA VAL A 186 10.51 -10.86 11.97
C VAL A 186 9.01 -11.12 11.94
N GLU A 187 8.55 -11.84 10.92
CA GLU A 187 7.14 -12.17 10.73
C GLU A 187 6.61 -13.07 11.83
N ASP A 188 7.31 -14.16 12.16
CA ASP A 188 6.94 -15.06 13.26
C ASP A 188 6.93 -14.31 14.60
N SER A 189 7.89 -13.40 14.82
CA SER A 189 7.93 -12.57 16.03
C SER A 189 6.73 -11.63 16.14
N LEU A 190 6.35 -10.97 15.04
CA LEU A 190 5.17 -10.10 14.98
C LEU A 190 3.87 -10.89 15.17
N ARG A 191 3.72 -12.03 14.49
CA ARG A 191 2.59 -12.96 14.67
C ARG A 191 2.50 -13.42 16.12
N GLY A 192 3.61 -13.84 16.71
CA GLY A 192 3.67 -14.32 18.08
C GLY A 192 3.23 -13.26 19.09
N MET A 193 3.71 -12.04 18.93
CA MET A 193 3.28 -10.91 19.76
C MET A 193 1.78 -10.61 19.56
N ARG A 194 1.32 -10.53 18.30
CA ARG A 194 -0.10 -10.28 17.97
C ARG A 194 -1.02 -11.31 18.59
N ARG A 195 -0.73 -12.60 18.40
CA ARG A 195 -1.53 -13.71 18.97
C ARG A 195 -1.56 -13.65 20.50
N LYS A 196 -0.43 -13.33 21.14
CA LYS A 196 -0.37 -13.18 22.60
C LYS A 196 -1.25 -12.04 23.10
N LEU A 197 -1.18 -10.88 22.44
CA LEU A 197 -1.98 -9.71 22.81
C LEU A 197 -3.48 -9.99 22.61
N LEU A 198 -3.85 -10.54 21.45
CA LEU A 198 -5.24 -10.92 21.18
C LEU A 198 -5.76 -11.96 22.17
N ARG A 199 -5.04 -13.06 22.41
CA ARG A 199 -5.42 -14.08 23.40
C ARG A 199 -5.63 -13.48 24.80
N SER A 200 -4.83 -12.48 25.19
CA SER A 200 -4.97 -11.85 26.52
C SER A 200 -6.25 -11.02 26.70
N LYS A 201 -7.01 -10.81 25.63
CA LYS A 201 -8.26 -10.04 25.60
C LYS A 201 -9.51 -10.90 25.47
N ILE A 202 -9.32 -12.20 25.35
CA ILE A 202 -10.39 -13.18 25.39
C ILE A 202 -10.78 -13.35 26.86
N ASP A 203 -12.07 -13.18 27.15
CA ASP A 203 -12.68 -13.53 28.42
C ASP A 203 -13.08 -15.01 28.39
N GLU A 204 -12.48 -15.82 29.25
CA GLU A 204 -12.77 -17.25 29.34
C GLU A 204 -14.19 -17.53 29.86
N GLU A 205 -14.82 -16.56 30.54
CA GLU A 205 -16.18 -16.67 31.05
C GLU A 205 -17.24 -16.34 29.98
N ASP A 206 -16.86 -15.66 28.89
CA ASP A 206 -17.74 -15.35 27.77
C ASP A 206 -17.81 -16.53 26.78
N ARG A 207 -19.04 -16.95 26.48
CA ARG A 207 -19.32 -18.08 25.59
C ARG A 207 -18.93 -17.78 24.14
N ASP A 208 -19.06 -16.54 23.70
CA ASP A 208 -18.72 -16.14 22.33
C ASP A 208 -17.20 -16.17 22.12
N ASP A 209 -16.45 -15.94 23.20
CA ASP A 209 -14.99 -15.90 23.23
C ASP A 209 -14.32 -17.27 23.25
N TYR A 210 -14.99 -18.27 23.83
CA TYR A 210 -14.50 -19.65 23.85
C TYR A 210 -14.16 -20.17 22.44
N GLY A 211 -14.93 -19.75 21.44
CA GLY A 211 -14.67 -20.09 20.04
C GLY A 211 -13.32 -19.57 19.54
N TYR A 212 -12.88 -18.39 19.98
CA TYR A 212 -11.60 -17.80 19.58
C TYR A 212 -10.40 -18.54 20.17
N ILE A 213 -10.51 -19.06 21.40
CA ILE A 213 -9.45 -19.89 22.01
C ILE A 213 -9.20 -21.10 21.12
N TRP A 214 -10.27 -21.81 20.77
CA TRP A 214 -10.17 -22.96 19.87
C TRP A 214 -9.57 -22.56 18.52
N MET A 215 -9.99 -21.44 17.92
CA MET A 215 -9.41 -20.97 16.65
C MET A 215 -7.91 -20.71 16.76
N PHE A 216 -7.45 -20.04 17.83
CA PHE A 216 -6.04 -19.74 18.04
C PHE A 216 -5.18 -20.99 18.26
N ASP A 217 -5.69 -22.01 18.95
CA ASP A 217 -4.97 -23.28 19.16
C ASP A 217 -4.83 -24.08 17.87
N ASN A 218 -5.69 -23.77 16.91
CA ASN A 218 -5.75 -24.42 15.63
C ASN A 218 -4.91 -23.69 14.57
N MET A 219 -4.63 -22.38 14.70
CA MET A 219 -3.81 -21.62 13.73
C MET A 219 -2.44 -22.27 13.48
N THR A 220 -1.85 -22.01 12.30
CA THR A 220 -0.53 -22.54 11.95
C THR A 220 0.50 -22.24 13.04
N PRO A 221 1.21 -23.24 13.59
CA PRO A 221 2.19 -23.02 14.63
C PRO A 221 3.32 -22.13 14.14
N LEU A 222 3.73 -21.19 15.00
CA LEU A 222 4.89 -20.33 14.75
C LEU A 222 6.17 -21.03 15.19
N TRP A 223 7.30 -20.57 14.67
CA TRP A 223 8.61 -21.12 14.95
C TRP A 223 8.72 -22.62 14.68
N SER A 224 8.20 -23.08 13.55
CA SER A 224 8.21 -24.49 13.18
C SER A 224 8.51 -24.67 11.69
N ASN A 225 9.10 -25.80 11.31
CA ASN A 225 9.37 -26.10 9.89
C ASN A 225 8.15 -26.73 9.19
N PHE A 226 6.97 -26.73 9.81
CA PHE A 226 5.79 -27.40 9.26
C PHE A 226 4.98 -26.42 8.41
N PRO A 227 4.72 -26.74 7.14
CA PRO A 227 3.82 -25.94 6.33
C PRO A 227 2.39 -26.01 6.90
N PRO A 228 1.55 -25.00 6.64
CA PRO A 228 0.13 -25.06 6.97
C PRO A 228 -0.52 -26.30 6.33
N LEU A 229 -1.06 -27.20 7.16
CA LEU A 229 -1.60 -28.49 6.69
C LEU A 229 -3.08 -28.43 6.28
N ARG A 230 -3.74 -27.27 6.36
CA ARG A 230 -5.20 -27.14 6.28
C ARG A 230 -5.66 -25.81 5.70
N GLU A 231 -6.94 -25.75 5.33
CA GLU A 231 -7.60 -24.50 4.95
C GLU A 231 -7.51 -23.48 6.09
N LEU A 232 -7.14 -22.25 5.72
CA LEU A 232 -6.95 -21.18 6.68
C LEU A 232 -8.30 -20.74 7.25
N SER A 233 -8.37 -20.57 8.57
CA SER A 233 -9.55 -19.98 9.20
C SER A 233 -9.69 -18.51 8.84
N ALA A 234 -10.88 -17.92 8.99
CA ALA A 234 -11.08 -16.48 8.77
C ALA A 234 -10.12 -15.63 9.63
N MET A 235 -9.85 -16.05 10.86
CA MET A 235 -8.90 -15.40 11.77
C MET A 235 -7.46 -15.47 11.25
N GLU A 236 -7.06 -16.61 10.66
CA GLU A 236 -5.73 -16.78 10.10
C GLU A 236 -5.54 -16.00 8.80
N VAL A 237 -6.58 -15.90 7.98
CA VAL A 237 -6.61 -14.98 6.83
C VAL A 237 -6.49 -13.53 7.29
N ALA A 238 -7.23 -13.13 8.32
CA ALA A 238 -7.14 -11.78 8.90
C ALA A 238 -5.74 -11.48 9.48
N GLU A 239 -5.11 -12.45 10.15
CA GLU A 239 -3.73 -12.34 10.61
C GLU A 239 -2.75 -12.19 9.44
N ASN A 240 -2.89 -12.98 8.37
CA ASN A 240 -2.03 -12.86 7.19
C ASN A 240 -2.09 -11.45 6.60
N HIS A 241 -3.29 -10.92 6.37
CA HIS A 241 -3.44 -9.55 5.85
C HIS A 241 -2.86 -8.50 6.81
N ALA A 242 -3.07 -8.67 8.11
CA ALA A 242 -2.52 -7.76 9.12
C ALA A 242 -0.99 -7.75 9.07
N ILE A 243 -0.37 -8.92 9.01
CA ILE A 243 1.06 -9.09 9.03
C ILE A 243 1.70 -8.62 7.72
N GLU A 244 1.09 -8.90 6.57
CA GLU A 244 1.52 -8.38 5.28
C GLU A 244 1.54 -6.84 5.27
N ALA A 245 0.46 -6.20 5.74
CA ALA A 245 0.39 -4.76 5.87
C ALA A 245 1.45 -4.21 6.84
N LEU A 246 1.58 -4.79 8.03
CA LEU A 246 2.59 -4.36 9.02
C LEU A 246 4.01 -4.52 8.51
N MET A 247 4.34 -5.64 7.86
CA MET A 247 5.65 -5.90 7.28
C MET A 247 5.98 -4.91 6.17
N LEU A 248 5.00 -4.60 5.30
CA LEU A 248 5.13 -3.59 4.26
C LEU A 248 5.41 -2.21 4.85
N LEU A 249 4.59 -1.78 5.82
CA LEU A 249 4.73 -0.48 6.48
C LEU A 249 6.05 -0.35 7.25
N ARG A 250 6.51 -1.42 7.94
CA ARG A 250 7.82 -1.45 8.60
C ARG A 250 8.97 -1.40 7.59
N LYS A 251 8.87 -2.12 6.47
CA LYS A 251 9.85 -2.03 5.38
C LYS A 251 9.92 -0.61 4.83
N GLU A 252 8.78 0.02 4.58
CA GLU A 252 8.72 1.39 4.11
C GLU A 252 9.29 2.38 5.14
N ALA A 253 8.99 2.22 6.43
CA ALA A 253 9.47 3.10 7.49
C ALA A 253 10.99 2.97 7.72
N SER A 254 11.54 1.76 7.56
CA SER A 254 12.95 1.46 7.81
C SER A 254 13.88 1.72 6.62
N ILE A 255 13.34 1.82 5.40
CA ILE A 255 14.15 2.00 4.20
C ILE A 255 14.83 3.38 4.19
N SER A 256 16.13 3.40 3.88
CA SER A 256 16.86 4.67 3.79
C SER A 256 16.33 5.54 2.64
N LYS A 257 16.42 6.87 2.81
CA LYS A 257 16.03 7.84 1.77
C LYS A 257 16.73 7.57 0.43
N ARG A 258 18.00 7.13 0.47
CA ARG A 258 18.77 6.77 -0.72
C ARG A 258 18.18 5.58 -1.45
N VAL A 259 17.86 4.50 -0.73
CA VAL A 259 17.26 3.30 -1.33
C VAL A 259 15.87 3.61 -1.87
N ARG A 260 15.05 4.38 -1.13
CA ARG A 260 13.74 4.84 -1.61
C ARG A 260 13.85 5.63 -2.91
N PHE A 261 14.82 6.54 -2.99
CA PHE A 261 15.08 7.30 -4.21
C PHE A 261 15.52 6.39 -5.36
N SER A 262 16.41 5.42 -5.10
CA SER A 262 16.84 4.44 -6.11
C SER A 262 15.68 3.60 -6.64
N LEU A 263 14.77 3.12 -5.78
CA LEU A 263 13.59 2.36 -6.21
C LEU A 263 12.63 3.23 -7.03
N ARG A 264 12.36 4.47 -6.61
CA ARG A 264 11.53 5.40 -7.40
C ARG A 264 12.15 5.70 -8.77
N LYS A 265 13.48 5.87 -8.81
CA LYS A 265 14.22 6.03 -10.06
C LYS A 265 14.09 4.78 -10.94
N LEU A 266 14.24 3.60 -10.37
CA LEU A 266 14.07 2.32 -11.05
C LEU A 266 12.69 2.20 -11.68
N VAL A 267 11.62 2.48 -10.93
CA VAL A 267 10.24 2.50 -11.44
C VAL A 267 10.08 3.48 -12.59
N LYS A 268 10.60 4.71 -12.46
CA LYS A 268 10.51 5.72 -13.51
C LYS A 268 11.24 5.29 -14.79
N GLU A 269 12.45 4.74 -14.66
CA GLU A 269 13.22 4.22 -15.79
C GLU A 269 12.53 3.03 -16.45
N ARG A 270 11.95 2.13 -15.65
CA ARG A 270 11.10 1.03 -16.09
C ARG A 270 9.92 1.54 -16.92
N THR A 271 9.13 2.48 -16.40
CA THR A 271 8.00 3.07 -17.15
C THR A 271 8.46 3.70 -18.47
N ALA A 272 9.60 4.38 -18.49
CA ALA A 272 10.15 4.96 -19.72
C ALA A 272 10.57 3.87 -20.73
N MET A 273 11.21 2.79 -20.28
CA MET A 273 11.53 1.63 -21.11
C MET A 273 10.27 1.03 -21.74
N TYR A 274 9.21 0.83 -20.96
CA TYR A 274 7.95 0.30 -21.49
C TYR A 274 7.32 1.23 -22.52
N ALA A 275 7.34 2.54 -22.29
CA ALA A 275 6.82 3.50 -23.26
C ALA A 275 7.60 3.45 -24.58
N ASP A 276 8.92 3.34 -24.53
CA ASP A 276 9.78 3.22 -25.73
C ASP A 276 9.49 1.92 -26.50
N LEU A 277 9.39 0.78 -25.81
CA LEU A 277 9.07 -0.51 -26.42
C LEU A 277 7.66 -0.54 -27.00
N GLN A 278 6.66 -0.02 -26.28
CA GLN A 278 5.28 0.08 -26.76
C GLN A 278 5.20 0.94 -28.02
N LYS A 279 5.92 2.06 -28.06
CA LYS A 279 6.01 2.91 -29.26
C LYS A 279 6.62 2.16 -30.44
N LEU A 280 7.70 1.40 -30.21
CA LEU A 280 8.31 0.58 -31.26
C LEU A 280 7.33 -0.47 -31.81
N CYS A 281 6.62 -1.19 -30.94
CA CYS A 281 5.60 -2.15 -31.33
C CYS A 281 4.46 -1.52 -32.13
N GLN A 282 3.98 -0.34 -31.70
CA GLN A 282 2.96 0.41 -32.45
C GLN A 282 3.43 0.80 -33.85
N LEU A 283 4.67 1.29 -33.99
CA LEU A 283 5.24 1.64 -35.29
C LEU A 283 5.47 0.43 -36.19
N PHE A 284 5.87 -0.69 -35.60
CA PHE A 284 6.05 -1.94 -36.31
C PHE A 284 4.71 -2.49 -36.81
N ASN A 285 3.68 -2.53 -35.96
CA ASN A 285 2.33 -2.96 -36.36
C ASN A 285 1.79 -2.08 -37.49
N LYS A 286 1.95 -0.75 -37.39
CA LYS A 286 1.55 0.19 -38.44
C LYS A 286 2.28 -0.07 -39.76
N TRP A 287 3.57 -0.38 -39.70
CA TRP A 287 4.34 -0.74 -40.89
C TRP A 287 3.85 -2.05 -41.49
N GLN A 288 3.60 -3.05 -40.65
CA GLN A 288 3.11 -4.36 -41.06
C GLN A 288 1.74 -4.26 -41.75
N GLU A 289 0.82 -3.48 -41.18
CA GLU A 289 -0.50 -3.21 -41.76
C GLU A 289 -0.37 -2.55 -43.14
N LYS A 290 0.50 -1.54 -43.28
CA LYS A 290 0.63 -0.79 -44.54
C LYS A 290 1.36 -1.53 -45.65
N VAL A 291 2.41 -2.28 -45.31
CA VAL A 291 3.31 -2.89 -46.32
C VAL A 291 2.91 -4.32 -46.64
N LEU A 292 2.36 -5.05 -45.67
CA LEU A 292 2.03 -6.47 -45.85
C LEU A 292 0.52 -6.72 -45.92
N ASP A 293 -0.33 -5.70 -45.71
CA ASP A 293 -1.79 -5.81 -45.61
C ASP A 293 -2.22 -6.88 -44.56
N LEU A 294 -1.35 -7.11 -43.57
CA LEU A 294 -1.59 -8.07 -42.51
C LEU A 294 -2.16 -7.35 -41.30
N SER A 295 -3.45 -7.55 -41.05
CA SER A 295 -4.13 -7.02 -39.86
C SER A 295 -3.52 -7.64 -38.60
N ASN A 296 -2.84 -6.82 -37.78
CA ASN A 296 -2.35 -7.11 -36.42
C ASN A 296 -1.97 -8.58 -36.13
N LEU A 297 -0.78 -9.00 -36.57
CA LEU A 297 -0.14 -10.21 -36.00
C LEU A 297 0.33 -10.01 -34.56
N GLY A 298 -0.03 -8.88 -33.93
CA GLY A 298 0.10 -8.59 -32.52
C GLY A 298 1.44 -9.05 -31.96
N VAL A 299 2.53 -8.31 -32.24
CA VAL A 299 3.74 -8.43 -31.43
C VAL A 299 3.38 -7.96 -30.04
N SER A 300 2.86 -8.90 -29.26
CA SER A 300 2.28 -8.62 -27.97
C SER A 300 3.41 -8.37 -26.99
N THR A 301 3.47 -7.15 -26.47
CA THR A 301 4.31 -6.80 -25.33
C THR A 301 3.84 -7.48 -24.03
N HIS A 302 2.78 -8.31 -24.07
CA HIS A 302 2.18 -8.98 -22.91
C HIS A 302 3.06 -10.07 -22.26
N ARG A 303 4.35 -10.17 -22.63
CA ARG A 303 5.29 -11.10 -21.99
C ARG A 303 6.06 -10.50 -20.81
N TYR A 304 5.84 -9.23 -20.49
CA TYR A 304 6.41 -8.67 -19.28
C TYR A 304 5.41 -8.82 -18.14
N GLU A 305 5.81 -9.55 -17.10
CA GLU A 305 5.02 -9.74 -15.89
C GLU A 305 4.48 -8.38 -15.40
N ASP A 306 3.17 -8.32 -15.15
CA ASP A 306 2.52 -7.17 -14.52
C ASP A 306 3.04 -7.09 -13.08
N LEU A 307 4.19 -6.42 -12.91
CA LEU A 307 4.75 -6.16 -11.60
C LEU A 307 3.80 -5.25 -10.81
N ASP A 308 3.73 -5.53 -9.52
CA ASP A 308 2.99 -4.70 -8.59
C ASP A 308 3.47 -3.24 -8.70
N PRO A 309 2.59 -2.25 -8.93
CA PRO A 309 3.00 -0.85 -8.99
C PRO A 309 3.61 -0.33 -7.68
N ASN A 310 3.32 -0.99 -6.54
CA ASN A 310 4.01 -0.67 -5.29
C ASN A 310 5.39 -1.32 -5.25
N HIS A 311 6.43 -0.55 -5.59
CA HIS A 311 7.83 -1.00 -5.53
C HIS A 311 8.32 -1.43 -4.14
N MET A 312 7.58 -1.13 -3.07
CA MET A 312 7.91 -1.63 -1.74
C MET A 312 7.57 -3.11 -1.57
N THR A 313 6.65 -3.67 -2.38
CA THR A 313 6.34 -5.11 -2.34
C THR A 313 7.35 -5.94 -3.12
N TRP A 314 8.23 -5.32 -3.91
CA TRP A 314 9.21 -6.04 -4.72
C TRP A 314 10.22 -6.77 -3.84
N SER A 315 10.43 -8.05 -4.17
CA SER A 315 11.52 -8.84 -3.61
C SER A 315 12.87 -8.33 -4.14
N LYS A 316 13.96 -8.70 -3.46
CA LYS A 316 15.31 -8.37 -3.92
C LYS A 316 15.57 -8.93 -5.32
N ASP A 317 15.13 -10.15 -5.59
CA ASP A 317 15.31 -10.81 -6.88
C ASP A 317 14.56 -10.09 -8.01
N VAL A 318 13.37 -9.53 -7.72
CA VAL A 318 12.63 -8.69 -8.68
C VAL A 318 13.42 -7.40 -8.96
N VAL A 319 13.92 -6.73 -7.92
CA VAL A 319 14.72 -5.50 -8.07
C VAL A 319 15.98 -5.76 -8.91
N ASP A 320 16.72 -6.84 -8.61
CA ASP A 320 17.96 -7.19 -9.30
C ASP A 320 17.69 -7.57 -10.77
N ARG A 321 16.60 -8.29 -11.04
CA ARG A 321 16.14 -8.61 -12.41
C ARG A 321 15.80 -7.35 -13.21
N GLU A 322 15.03 -6.43 -12.63
CA GLU A 322 14.64 -5.18 -13.31
C GLU A 322 15.85 -4.27 -13.57
N LEU A 323 16.82 -4.25 -12.67
CA LEU A 323 18.08 -3.52 -12.87
C LEU A 323 18.86 -4.07 -14.08
N GLU A 324 18.96 -5.38 -14.23
CA GLU A 324 19.64 -5.99 -15.38
C GLU A 324 18.86 -5.75 -16.69
N CYS A 325 17.53 -5.90 -16.67
CA CYS A 325 16.68 -5.56 -17.82
C CYS A 325 16.90 -4.11 -18.28
N LEU A 326 16.94 -3.16 -17.35
CA LEU A 326 17.16 -1.75 -17.67
C LEU A 326 18.57 -1.47 -18.17
N LYS A 327 19.58 -2.21 -17.68
CA LYS A 327 20.94 -2.10 -18.19
C LYS A 327 21.00 -2.53 -19.66
N ILE A 328 20.43 -3.69 -19.99
CA ILE A 328 20.32 -4.19 -21.37
C ILE A 328 19.57 -3.18 -22.25
N TRP A 329 18.43 -2.66 -21.78
CA TRP A 329 17.66 -1.66 -22.53
C TRP A 329 18.46 -0.38 -22.78
N LYS A 330 19.21 0.12 -21.78
CA LYS A 330 20.05 1.32 -21.95
C LYS A 330 21.15 1.11 -22.99
N GLU A 331 21.74 -0.09 -23.03
CA GLU A 331 22.74 -0.48 -24.04
C GLU A 331 22.12 -0.56 -25.44
N GLN A 332 20.88 -1.07 -25.54
CA GLN A 332 20.14 -1.20 -26.81
C GLN A 332 19.45 0.08 -27.27
N LYS A 333 19.34 1.10 -26.41
CA LYS A 333 18.61 2.34 -26.68
C LYS A 333 19.01 3.03 -28.00
N PRO A 334 20.30 3.13 -28.38
CA PRO A 334 20.69 3.70 -29.67
C PRO A 334 20.15 2.90 -30.86
N GLN A 335 20.14 1.57 -30.76
CA GLN A 335 19.63 0.68 -31.82
C GLN A 335 18.10 0.80 -31.91
N ILE A 336 17.39 0.84 -30.78
CA ILE A 336 15.94 1.09 -30.73
C ILE A 336 15.62 2.43 -31.41
N ALA A 337 16.39 3.48 -31.12
CA ALA A 337 16.20 4.79 -31.75
C ALA A 337 16.38 4.74 -33.28
N GLN A 338 17.38 4.01 -33.77
CA GLN A 338 17.58 3.79 -35.21
C GLN A 338 16.40 3.03 -35.83
N MET A 339 15.93 1.95 -35.19
CA MET A 339 14.76 1.20 -35.67
C MET A 339 13.49 2.06 -35.72
N VAL A 340 13.25 2.88 -34.69
CA VAL A 340 12.14 3.84 -34.68
C VAL A 340 12.26 4.83 -35.83
N ALA A 341 13.46 5.34 -36.13
CA ALA A 341 13.67 6.25 -37.26
C ALA A 341 13.37 5.59 -38.61
N ILE A 342 13.87 4.37 -38.82
CA ILE A 342 13.62 3.57 -40.04
C ILE A 342 12.13 3.27 -40.20
N LEU A 343 11.46 2.80 -39.14
CA LEU A 343 10.03 2.49 -39.18
C LEU A 343 9.18 3.74 -39.45
N ASN A 344 9.55 4.90 -38.91
CA ASN A 344 8.87 6.15 -39.22
C ASN A 344 9.05 6.55 -40.69
N ALA A 345 10.27 6.47 -41.23
CA ALA A 345 10.54 6.77 -42.63
C ALA A 345 9.75 5.84 -43.56
N ASN A 346 9.79 4.53 -43.31
CA ASN A 346 9.05 3.55 -44.11
C ASN A 346 7.54 3.75 -44.01
N ASN A 347 7.03 4.01 -42.81
CA ASN A 347 5.62 4.31 -42.62
C ASN A 347 5.18 5.59 -43.33
N ALA A 348 6.06 6.58 -43.48
CA ALA A 348 5.78 7.82 -44.21
C ALA A 348 5.76 7.58 -45.72
N ILE A 349 6.74 6.81 -46.23
CA ILE A 349 6.80 6.41 -47.65
C ILE A 349 5.55 5.61 -48.05
N ALA A 350 5.14 4.64 -47.23
CA ALA A 350 3.96 3.83 -47.50
C ALA A 350 2.62 4.62 -47.40
N THR A 351 2.66 5.91 -47.08
CA THR A 351 1.49 6.83 -47.12
C THR A 351 1.56 7.87 -48.22
N LEU A 352 2.67 7.93 -48.97
CA LEU A 352 2.72 8.75 -50.18
C LEU A 352 1.86 8.04 -51.23
N ASP A 353 0.81 8.73 -51.69
CA ASP A 353 -0.03 8.27 -52.80
C ASP A 353 0.85 8.00 -54.03
N GLU A 354 0.68 6.85 -54.68
CA GLU A 354 1.39 6.53 -55.93
C GLU A 354 1.14 7.61 -57.02
N ALA A 355 0.01 8.33 -56.93
CA ALA A 355 -0.34 9.45 -57.80
C ALA A 355 0.62 10.66 -57.69
N ALA A 356 1.41 10.80 -56.63
CA ALA A 356 2.36 11.90 -56.46
C ALA A 356 3.77 11.58 -57.01
N VAL A 357 4.05 10.33 -57.37
CA VAL A 357 5.36 9.90 -57.90
C VAL A 357 5.35 9.84 -59.43
N ASP A 358 4.19 9.59 -60.05
CA ASP A 358 4.05 9.49 -61.50
C ASP A 358 4.10 10.85 -62.24
N ASP A 359 3.93 11.96 -61.54
CA ASP A 359 3.89 13.32 -62.15
C ASP A 359 5.28 13.96 -62.37
N SER A 360 6.36 13.16 -62.29
CA SER A 360 7.74 13.60 -62.53
C SER A 360 8.41 12.93 -63.75
N GLY A 361 7.62 12.23 -64.57
CA GLY A 361 8.07 11.47 -65.73
C GLY A 361 7.95 12.14 -67.10
N ASP A 362 7.44 13.38 -67.22
CA ASP A 362 7.37 14.07 -68.52
C ASP A 362 8.62 14.93 -68.78
N LEU A 363 9.72 14.24 -69.04
CA LEU A 363 10.78 14.71 -69.93
C LEU A 363 10.61 14.00 -71.28
N GLN A 364 9.68 14.50 -72.10
CA GLN A 364 9.77 14.35 -73.55
C GLN A 364 10.12 15.71 -74.17
N GLY A 365 11.39 15.86 -74.52
CA GLY A 365 11.77 16.69 -75.65
C GLY A 365 11.39 15.97 -76.94
N ILE A 366 10.56 16.61 -77.75
CA ILE A 366 10.75 16.97 -79.17
C ILE A 366 9.56 17.84 -79.58
#